data_AF-A0A016T8N8-F1
#
_entry.id   AF-A0A016T8N8-F1
#
_cell.length_a   1.000
_cell.length_b   1.000
_cell.length_c   1.000
_cell.angle_alpha   90.00
_cell.angle_beta   90.00
_cell.angle_gamma   90.00
#
_symmetry.space_group_name_H-M   'P 1'
#
loop_
_entity.id
_entity.type
_entity.pdbx_description
1 polymer ?
#
loop_
_entity_poly.entity_id
_entity_poly.type
_entity_poly.pdbx_seq_one_letter_code
_entity_poly.pdbx_strand_id
1 'polypeptide(L)'
;MVKLFVGNLADTVDSTKLKQVFQQFTKVTECDVVKNYAFVHIDDDDVQSIISRLNGYNLEGKAIHIQLSTSKLRSQPGMSNQCFRCASTDHKTPQCPQDPNNQVTQTIKIDLTGAVKRPGGAIDGPDAKRPVQIVSVVDEEIPRPPEPELQQLYEEYNLSRQRYTYYRERLQKEIQAKRNGIPGASYIAPFASTMSTATTQYYLLQFT
;
A
#
# COMPACT_ATOMS: atom_id res chain seq x y z
N MET A 1 29.81 1.92 14.20
CA MET A 1 29.39 1.06 13.08
C MET A 1 28.72 1.87 11.98
N VAL A 2 29.35 1.90 10.80
CA VAL A 2 28.88 2.66 9.64
C VAL A 2 28.58 1.70 8.49
N LYS A 3 27.51 1.96 7.75
CA LYS A 3 27.10 1.16 6.59
C LYS A 3 27.54 1.86 5.30
N LEU A 4 28.25 1.15 4.45
CA LEU A 4 28.65 1.56 3.12
C LEU A 4 27.82 0.85 2.06
N PHE A 5 27.51 1.57 0.99
CA PHE A 5 26.96 1.03 -0.25
C PHE A 5 28.09 0.87 -1.26
N VAL A 6 28.18 -0.30 -1.89
CA VAL A 6 29.13 -0.60 -2.96
C VAL A 6 28.34 -0.99 -4.20
N GLY A 7 28.42 -0.18 -5.25
CA GLY A 7 27.76 -0.42 -6.53
C GLY A 7 28.74 -0.82 -7.63
N ASN A 8 28.16 -1.17 -8.79
CA ASN A 8 28.89 -1.57 -10.00
C ASN A 8 29.79 -2.79 -9.81
N LEU A 9 29.34 -3.76 -8.99
CA LEU A 9 30.04 -5.03 -8.84
C LEU A 9 29.83 -5.90 -10.10
N ALA A 10 30.81 -6.75 -10.39
CA ALA A 10 30.63 -7.84 -11.35
C ALA A 10 29.81 -8.97 -10.71
N ASP A 11 29.05 -9.70 -11.51
CA ASP A 11 28.16 -10.77 -11.01
C ASP A 11 28.95 -11.97 -10.46
N THR A 12 30.25 -12.02 -10.75
CA THR A 12 31.23 -13.00 -10.26
C THR A 12 31.81 -12.65 -8.88
N VAL A 13 31.52 -11.45 -8.36
CA VAL A 13 32.11 -10.96 -7.10
C VAL A 13 31.32 -11.50 -5.90
N ASP A 14 31.97 -12.37 -5.13
CA ASP A 14 31.44 -12.87 -3.87
C ASP A 14 31.67 -11.94 -2.68
N SER A 15 30.84 -12.09 -1.64
CA SER A 15 30.97 -11.37 -0.37
C SER A 15 32.34 -11.57 0.29
N THR A 16 32.92 -12.76 0.18
CA THR A 16 34.26 -13.08 0.69
C THR A 16 35.34 -12.26 0.00
N LYS A 17 35.27 -12.12 -1.33
CA LYS A 17 36.24 -11.37 -2.13
C LYS A 17 36.17 -9.89 -1.81
N LEU A 18 34.95 -9.35 -1.78
CA LEU A 18 34.72 -7.95 -1.41
C LEU A 18 35.21 -7.67 0.02
N LYS A 19 34.93 -8.58 0.97
CA LYS A 19 35.40 -8.47 2.34
C LYS A 19 36.93 -8.45 2.44
N GLN A 20 37.63 -9.29 1.68
CA GLN A 20 39.11 -9.29 1.66
C GLN A 20 39.69 -7.96 1.21
N VAL A 21 39.11 -7.34 0.18
CA VAL A 21 39.57 -6.02 -0.31
C VAL A 21 39.34 -4.95 0.76
N PHE A 22 38.15 -4.91 1.35
CA PHE A 22 37.83 -3.92 2.38
C PHE A 22 38.64 -4.13 3.67
N GLN A 23 38.91 -5.38 4.07
CA GLN A 23 39.69 -5.72 5.27
C GLN A 23 41.13 -5.16 5.27
N GLN A 24 41.69 -4.82 4.11
CA GLN A 24 43.01 -4.19 4.01
C GLN A 24 43.00 -2.71 4.45
N PHE A 25 41.84 -2.06 4.39
CA PHE A 25 41.70 -0.62 4.66
C PHE A 25 40.89 -0.34 5.91
N THR A 26 39.96 -1.21 6.28
CA THR A 26 38.98 -0.99 7.34
C THR A 26 38.56 -2.30 8.00
N LYS A 27 38.15 -2.24 9.27
CA LYS A 27 37.63 -3.40 9.97
C LYS A 27 36.18 -3.69 9.56
N VAL A 28 36.01 -4.65 8.66
CA VAL A 28 34.69 -5.11 8.18
C VAL A 28 34.03 -6.06 9.18
N THR A 29 32.88 -5.67 9.73
CA THR A 29 32.03 -6.52 10.56
C THR A 29 31.20 -7.47 9.69
N GLU A 30 30.49 -6.93 8.70
CA GLU A 30 29.59 -7.69 7.83
C GLU A 30 29.64 -7.22 6.38
N CYS A 31 29.37 -8.15 5.46
CA CYS A 31 29.33 -7.89 4.03
C CYS A 31 28.17 -8.70 3.42
N ASP A 32 27.23 -8.00 2.79
CA ASP A 32 26.05 -8.59 2.15
C ASP A 32 26.05 -8.19 0.67
N VAL A 33 26.17 -9.16 -0.23
CA VAL A 33 26.21 -8.94 -1.68
C VAL A 33 24.86 -9.32 -2.27
N VAL A 34 24.27 -8.39 -3.02
CA VAL A 34 22.98 -8.55 -3.68
C VAL A 34 23.14 -8.20 -5.16
N LYS A 35 23.22 -9.22 -6.00
CA LYS A 35 23.39 -9.07 -7.46
C LYS A 35 24.63 -8.22 -7.78
N ASN A 36 24.42 -7.02 -8.30
CA ASN A 36 25.44 -6.09 -8.79
C ASN A 36 25.83 -5.00 -7.78
N TYR A 37 25.40 -5.13 -6.52
CA TYR A 37 25.75 -4.19 -5.44
C TYR A 37 25.89 -4.93 -4.11
N ALA A 38 26.49 -4.27 -3.12
CA ALA A 38 26.70 -4.82 -1.80
C ALA A 38 26.55 -3.76 -0.70
N PHE A 39 26.32 -4.23 0.51
CA PHE A 39 26.36 -3.43 1.73
C PHE A 39 27.46 -3.96 2.64
N VAL A 40 28.36 -3.05 3.04
CA VAL A 40 29.47 -3.38 3.92
C VAL A 40 29.30 -2.61 5.22
N HIS A 41 29.34 -3.30 6.34
CA HIS A 41 29.35 -2.68 7.65
C HIS A 41 30.78 -2.64 8.18
N ILE A 42 31.19 -1.45 8.58
CA ILE A 42 32.54 -1.17 9.08
C ILE A 42 32.49 -0.61 10.49
N ASP A 43 33.55 -0.87 11.24
CA ASP A 43 33.76 -0.35 12.59
C ASP A 43 34.98 0.59 12.59
N ASP A 44 34.83 1.71 11.88
CA ASP A 44 35.85 2.75 11.72
C ASP A 44 35.20 4.14 11.73
N ASP A 45 35.92 5.12 12.25
CA ASP A 45 35.50 6.52 12.33
C ASP A 45 35.82 7.30 11.05
N ASP A 46 36.88 6.93 10.33
CA ASP A 46 37.42 7.65 9.15
C ASP A 46 36.78 7.23 7.81
N VAL A 47 35.46 7.15 7.78
CA VAL A 47 34.68 6.62 6.66
C VAL A 47 34.93 7.37 5.35
N GLN A 48 35.05 8.70 5.39
CA GLN A 48 35.23 9.53 4.20
C GLN A 48 36.56 9.24 3.49
N SER A 49 37.60 8.94 4.26
CA SER A 49 38.91 8.57 3.73
C SER A 49 38.86 7.22 3.01
N ILE A 50 38.14 6.26 3.60
CA ILE A 50 37.94 4.91 3.06
C ILE A 50 37.16 4.99 1.74
N ILE A 51 36.07 5.76 1.72
CA ILE A 51 35.27 5.99 0.50
C ILE A 51 36.16 6.58 -0.59
N SER A 52 36.88 7.66 -0.29
CA SER A 52 37.71 8.34 -1.30
C SER A 52 38.83 7.45 -1.86
N ARG A 53 39.37 6.54 -1.05
CA ARG A 53 40.45 5.63 -1.45
C ARG A 53 39.96 4.44 -2.27
N LEU A 54 38.83 3.85 -1.90
CA LEU A 54 38.30 2.64 -2.55
C LEU A 54 37.35 2.97 -3.71
N ASN A 55 36.86 4.21 -3.81
CA ASN A 55 35.99 4.61 -4.90
C ASN A 55 36.75 4.59 -6.24
N GLY A 56 36.22 3.85 -7.21
CA GLY A 56 36.88 3.61 -8.50
C GLY A 56 37.86 2.43 -8.50
N TYR A 57 37.97 1.68 -7.40
CA TYR A 57 38.84 0.49 -7.36
C TYR A 57 38.38 -0.56 -8.38
N ASN A 58 39.31 -1.05 -9.20
CA ASN A 58 38.99 -2.03 -10.23
C ASN A 58 38.93 -3.44 -9.64
N LEU A 59 37.74 -4.02 -9.60
CA LEU A 59 37.46 -5.35 -9.09
C LEU A 59 36.82 -6.17 -10.21
N GLU A 60 37.56 -7.19 -10.68
CA GLU A 60 37.14 -8.07 -11.78
C GLU A 60 36.77 -7.34 -13.08
N GLY A 61 37.50 -6.27 -13.40
CA GLY A 61 37.31 -5.49 -14.63
C GLY A 61 36.23 -4.42 -14.52
N LYS A 62 35.57 -4.26 -13.37
CA LYS A 62 34.65 -3.15 -13.09
C LYS A 62 35.19 -2.23 -12.01
N ALA A 63 35.12 -0.93 -12.25
CA ALA A 63 35.41 0.08 -11.24
C ALA A 63 34.25 0.19 -10.24
N ILE A 64 34.48 -0.17 -8.98
CA ILE A 64 33.45 -0.16 -7.95
C ILE A 64 33.15 1.27 -7.51
N HIS A 65 31.89 1.54 -7.17
CA HIS A 65 31.47 2.85 -6.68
C HIS A 65 31.04 2.75 -5.22
N ILE A 66 31.62 3.57 -4.35
CA ILE A 66 31.36 3.48 -2.90
C ILE A 66 30.74 4.77 -2.40
N GLN A 67 29.68 4.64 -1.61
CA GLN A 67 29.00 5.76 -0.99
C GLN A 67 28.57 5.41 0.44
N LEU A 68 28.33 6.45 1.24
CA LEU A 68 27.70 6.27 2.54
C LEU A 68 26.30 5.71 2.34
N SER A 69 25.95 4.61 3.01
CA SER A 69 24.65 4.01 2.84
C SER A 69 23.57 4.92 3.43
N THR A 70 22.58 5.28 2.62
CA THR A 70 21.39 6.03 3.05
C THR A 70 20.33 5.16 3.73
N SER A 71 20.57 3.84 3.79
CA SER A 71 19.63 2.84 4.31
C SER A 71 19.52 2.92 5.84
N LYS A 72 18.53 3.64 6.36
CA LYS A 72 18.20 3.73 7.80
C LYS A 72 17.54 2.48 8.39
N LEU A 73 17.29 1.44 7.59
CA LEU A 73 16.45 0.31 7.98
C LEU A 73 17.17 -0.81 8.77
N ARG A 74 18.51 -0.80 8.85
CA ARG A 74 19.27 -1.75 9.70
C ARG A 74 20.50 -1.06 10.27
N SER A 75 20.64 -1.09 11.60
CA SER A 75 21.78 -0.53 12.32
C SER A 75 22.60 -1.57 13.08
N GLN A 76 22.17 -2.84 13.12
CA GLN A 76 22.87 -3.90 13.84
C GLN A 76 23.33 -5.03 12.90
N PRO A 77 24.55 -5.56 13.11
CA PRO A 77 25.05 -6.73 12.41
C PRO A 77 24.43 -8.00 13.02
N GLY A 78 23.95 -8.92 12.19
CA GLY A 78 23.60 -10.28 12.61
C GLY A 78 22.17 -10.75 12.30
N MET A 79 21.34 -9.97 11.60
CA MET A 79 19.97 -10.37 11.23
C MET A 79 19.84 -10.69 9.74
N SER A 80 20.09 -11.95 9.35
CA SER A 80 19.93 -12.37 7.96
C SER A 80 18.53 -12.88 7.58
N ASN A 81 17.57 -13.04 8.51
CA ASN A 81 16.26 -13.65 8.16
C ASN A 81 15.04 -13.07 8.91
N GLN A 82 15.12 -11.87 9.48
CA GLN A 82 13.99 -11.31 10.25
C GLN A 82 13.29 -10.17 9.51
N CYS A 83 11.96 -10.05 9.63
CA CYS A 83 11.19 -8.90 9.15
C CYS A 83 11.76 -7.62 9.81
N PHE A 84 12.15 -6.64 9.00
CA PHE A 84 12.69 -5.35 9.47
C PHE A 84 11.70 -4.48 10.24
N ARG A 85 10.46 -4.93 10.43
CA ARG A 85 9.40 -4.18 11.11
C ARG A 85 8.91 -4.83 12.40
N CYS A 86 8.84 -6.16 12.45
CA CYS A 86 8.37 -6.90 13.63
C CYS A 86 9.41 -7.87 14.20
N ALA A 87 10.61 -7.96 13.60
CA ALA A 87 11.68 -8.89 13.95
C ALA A 87 11.31 -10.39 13.90
N SER A 88 10.16 -10.78 13.37
CA SER A 88 9.81 -12.20 13.17
C SER A 88 10.69 -12.84 12.09
N THR A 89 11.08 -14.09 12.28
CA THR A 89 11.85 -14.91 11.33
C THR A 89 10.99 -15.54 10.23
N ASP A 90 9.67 -15.48 10.34
CA ASP A 90 8.75 -16.23 9.48
C ASP A 90 8.51 -15.57 8.12
N HIS A 91 8.83 -14.29 8.00
CA HIS A 91 8.57 -13.51 6.79
C HIS A 91 9.54 -12.34 6.63
N LYS A 92 9.74 -11.89 5.39
CA LYS A 92 10.48 -10.65 5.10
C LYS A 92 9.53 -9.44 5.21
N THR A 93 10.10 -8.25 5.40
CA THR A 93 9.36 -6.98 5.50
C THR A 93 8.23 -6.77 4.49
N PRO A 94 8.38 -7.09 3.19
CA PRO A 94 7.28 -6.93 2.23
C PRO A 94 6.05 -7.83 2.52
N GLN A 95 6.19 -8.90 3.31
CA GLN A 95 5.07 -9.76 3.75
C GLN A 95 4.75 -9.57 5.24
N CYS A 96 5.17 -8.46 5.84
CA CYS A 96 5.05 -8.26 7.27
C CYS A 96 3.62 -7.83 7.65
N PRO A 97 2.94 -8.55 8.57
CA PRO A 97 1.58 -8.21 8.99
C PRO A 97 1.51 -6.88 9.76
N GLN A 98 2.67 -6.36 10.16
CA GLN A 98 2.85 -5.10 10.88
C GLN A 98 3.24 -3.92 9.95
N ASP A 99 3.28 -4.11 8.62
CA ASP A 99 3.62 -3.03 7.69
C ASP A 99 2.37 -2.19 7.29
N PRO A 100 2.26 -0.90 7.66
CA PRO A 100 1.23 0.03 7.22
C PRO A 100 1.20 0.23 5.71
N ASN A 101 2.28 -0.05 4.97
CA ASN A 101 2.22 -0.09 3.50
C ASN A 101 1.54 -1.36 2.98
N ASN A 102 1.55 -2.45 3.75
CA ASN A 102 0.74 -3.64 3.49
C ASN A 102 -0.68 -3.49 4.09
N GLN A 103 -0.90 -2.48 4.94
CA GLN A 103 -2.23 -2.00 5.36
C GLN A 103 -2.87 -1.06 4.33
N VAL A 104 -2.40 -0.95 3.09
CA VAL A 104 -3.19 -0.28 2.02
C VAL A 104 -4.38 -1.16 1.56
N THR A 105 -4.65 -2.28 2.26
CA THR A 105 -5.97 -2.91 2.30
C THR A 105 -6.85 -2.44 3.48
N GLN A 106 -6.37 -1.50 4.29
CA GLN A 106 -7.13 -0.87 5.37
C GLN A 106 -7.66 0.48 4.91
N THR A 107 -8.96 0.46 4.60
CA THR A 107 -9.96 1.52 4.78
C THR A 107 -9.41 2.89 5.22
N ILE A 108 -9.59 3.87 4.35
CA ILE A 108 -9.28 5.29 4.59
C ILE A 108 -9.91 5.74 5.92
N LYS A 109 -9.05 6.13 6.87
CA LYS A 109 -9.42 6.99 8.01
C LYS A 109 -9.19 8.44 7.56
N ILE A 110 -10.23 9.26 7.56
CA ILE A 110 -10.11 10.72 7.42
C ILE A 110 -10.25 11.32 8.81
N ASP A 111 -9.14 11.78 9.39
CA ASP A 111 -9.12 12.59 10.61
C ASP A 111 -9.44 14.06 10.27
N LEU A 112 -10.51 14.59 10.86
CA LEU A 112 -11.01 15.97 10.68
C LEU A 112 -10.39 16.98 11.68
N THR A 113 -9.15 16.80 12.12
CA THR A 113 -8.50 17.79 13.00
C THR A 113 -8.05 19.03 12.20
N GLY A 114 -9.02 19.91 11.92
CA GLY A 114 -8.84 21.20 11.26
C GLY A 114 -9.98 22.15 11.62
N ALA A 115 -9.94 22.66 12.85
CA ALA A 115 -10.78 23.67 13.51
C ALA A 115 -11.80 24.51 12.68
N VAL A 116 -13.08 24.41 13.08
CA VAL A 116 -14.05 25.53 13.04
C VAL A 116 -14.37 25.95 14.49
N LYS A 117 -14.43 27.27 14.72
CA LYS A 117 -14.45 27.98 16.01
C LYS A 117 -15.70 27.76 16.88
N ARG A 118 -15.48 27.80 18.22
CA ARG A 118 -16.41 27.87 19.39
C ARG A 118 -17.35 29.12 19.34
N PRO A 119 -18.38 29.35 20.21
CA PRO A 119 -18.71 28.73 21.52
C PRO A 119 -20.22 28.48 21.87
N GLY A 120 -20.45 27.77 22.99
CA GLY A 120 -21.45 28.06 24.05
C GLY A 120 -22.96 27.98 23.75
N GLY A 121 -23.64 27.01 24.37
CA GLY A 121 -25.10 27.06 24.56
C GLY A 121 -25.69 25.73 25.03
N ALA A 122 -25.88 25.58 26.35
CA ALA A 122 -26.74 24.56 26.92
C ALA A 122 -28.21 24.96 26.71
N ILE A 123 -29.03 24.06 26.16
CA ILE A 123 -30.47 24.02 26.44
C ILE A 123 -30.99 22.57 26.41
N ASP A 124 -31.60 22.16 27.51
CA ASP A 124 -32.47 21.00 27.66
C ASP A 124 -33.70 21.08 26.73
N GLY A 125 -34.21 19.96 26.22
CA GLY A 125 -35.62 19.85 25.79
C GLY A 125 -35.93 18.89 24.63
N PRO A 126 -37.15 18.32 24.56
CA PRO A 126 -37.38 16.94 24.10
C PRO A 126 -37.98 16.79 22.68
N ASP A 127 -37.87 15.56 22.17
CA ASP A 127 -38.71 14.87 21.18
C ASP A 127 -39.35 15.70 20.05
N ALA A 128 -38.75 15.66 18.86
CA ALA A 128 -39.47 15.88 17.60
C ALA A 128 -38.93 14.96 16.50
N LYS A 129 -39.67 13.87 16.28
CA LYS A 129 -39.52 12.95 15.14
C LYS A 129 -39.58 13.74 13.82
N ARG A 130 -38.42 13.97 13.19
CA ARG A 130 -38.38 14.20 11.73
C ARG A 130 -38.09 12.86 11.07
N PRO A 131 -39.00 12.33 10.22
CA PRO A 131 -38.67 11.17 9.40
C PRO A 131 -37.60 11.61 8.41
N VAL A 132 -36.37 11.12 8.59
CA VAL A 132 -35.32 11.22 7.58
C VAL A 132 -35.76 10.33 6.43
N GLN A 133 -36.31 10.92 5.38
CA GLN A 133 -36.53 10.20 4.13
C GLN A 133 -35.16 9.81 3.57
N ILE A 134 -34.89 8.51 3.56
CA ILE A 134 -33.74 7.92 2.91
C ILE A 134 -33.96 8.08 1.40
N VAL A 135 -33.45 9.17 0.84
CA VAL A 135 -33.35 9.30 -0.62
C VAL A 135 -32.30 8.30 -1.06
N SER A 136 -32.72 7.25 -1.77
CA SER A 136 -31.80 6.39 -2.50
C SER A 136 -31.14 7.23 -3.59
N VAL A 137 -30.01 7.85 -3.27
CA VAL A 137 -29.18 8.55 -4.24
C VAL A 137 -28.67 7.52 -5.24
N VAL A 138 -29.36 7.44 -6.37
CA VAL A 138 -28.82 6.85 -7.59
C VAL A 138 -27.75 7.82 -8.04
N ASP A 139 -26.49 7.41 -7.95
CA ASP A 139 -25.33 8.25 -8.25
C ASP A 139 -25.24 8.46 -9.77
N GLU A 140 -25.95 9.48 -10.24
CA GLU A 140 -26.04 9.87 -11.65
C GLU A 140 -24.66 10.31 -12.15
N GLU A 141 -24.20 9.70 -13.25
CA GLU A 141 -22.85 9.92 -13.77
C GLU A 141 -22.66 11.35 -14.25
N ILE A 142 -21.58 12.01 -13.81
CA ILE A 142 -21.25 13.35 -14.29
C ILE A 142 -20.91 13.28 -15.78
N PRO A 143 -21.57 14.08 -16.65
CA PRO A 143 -21.29 14.07 -18.09
C PRO A 143 -19.88 14.59 -18.39
N ARG A 144 -19.28 14.10 -19.48
CA ARG A 144 -17.91 14.45 -19.86
C ARG A 144 -17.76 15.95 -20.13
N PRO A 145 -16.84 16.66 -19.44
CA PRO A 145 -16.58 18.07 -19.69
C PRO A 145 -15.88 18.28 -21.05
N PRO A 146 -16.19 19.37 -21.78
CA PRO A 146 -15.58 19.69 -23.08
C PRO A 146 -14.21 20.36 -22.97
N GLU A 147 -13.83 20.88 -21.81
CA GLU A 147 -12.56 21.57 -21.60
C GLU A 147 -11.39 20.59 -21.43
N PRO A 148 -10.27 20.77 -22.15
CA PRO A 148 -9.15 19.83 -22.14
C PRO A 148 -8.43 19.76 -20.78
N GLU A 149 -8.44 20.85 -20.01
CA GLU A 149 -7.80 20.92 -18.70
C GLU A 149 -8.57 20.13 -17.62
N LEU A 150 -9.88 19.98 -17.79
CA LEU A 150 -10.74 19.19 -16.90
C LEU A 150 -10.76 17.70 -17.26
N GLN A 151 -10.23 17.33 -18.42
CA GLN A 151 -10.30 15.96 -18.93
C GLN A 151 -9.48 14.99 -18.08
N GLN A 152 -8.32 15.42 -17.56
CA GLN A 152 -7.50 14.61 -16.64
C GLN A 152 -8.24 14.32 -15.32
N LEU A 153 -8.89 15.34 -14.75
CA LEU A 153 -9.66 15.19 -13.52
C LEU A 153 -10.89 14.29 -13.74
N TYR A 154 -11.53 14.40 -14.91
CA TYR A 154 -12.65 13.53 -15.29
C TYR A 154 -12.23 12.06 -15.44
N GLU A 155 -11.04 11.79 -15.97
CA GLU A 155 -10.50 10.44 -16.08
C GLU A 155 -10.20 9.84 -14.69
N GLU A 156 -9.64 10.64 -13.77
CA GLU A 156 -9.44 10.24 -12.38
C GLU A 156 -10.75 9.97 -11.63
N TYR A 157 -11.77 10.81 -11.85
CA TYR A 157 -13.13 10.59 -11.37
C TYR A 157 -13.69 9.25 -11.88
N ASN A 158 -13.57 8.97 -13.18
CA ASN A 158 -14.06 7.73 -13.77
C ASN A 158 -13.34 6.49 -13.22
N LEU A 159 -12.01 6.55 -13.09
CA LEU A 159 -11.23 5.46 -12.49
C LEU A 159 -11.66 5.21 -11.04
N SER A 160 -11.88 6.27 -10.27
CA SER A 160 -12.38 6.17 -8.89
C SER A 160 -13.78 5.57 -8.82
N ARG A 161 -14.67 5.95 -9.75
CA ARG A 161 -16.03 5.40 -9.86
C ARG A 161 -16.00 3.90 -10.20
N GLN A 162 -15.15 3.47 -11.13
CA GLN A 162 -14.95 2.05 -11.46
C GLN A 162 -14.42 1.25 -10.25
N ARG A 163 -13.50 1.83 -9.48
CA ARG A 163 -13.02 1.20 -8.24
C ARG A 163 -14.14 1.08 -7.22
N TYR A 164 -14.91 2.15 -7.01
CA TYR A 164 -16.04 2.15 -6.09
C TYR A 164 -17.08 1.08 -6.45
N THR A 165 -17.49 0.99 -7.71
CA THR A 165 -18.47 -0.02 -8.16
C THR A 165 -17.95 -1.44 -7.93
N TYR A 166 -16.71 -1.71 -8.31
CA TYR A 166 -16.08 -3.01 -8.08
C TYR A 166 -16.06 -3.41 -6.58
N TYR A 167 -15.59 -2.51 -5.71
CA TYR A 167 -15.51 -2.82 -4.27
C TYR A 167 -16.89 -2.92 -3.63
N ARG A 168 -17.86 -2.09 -4.05
CA ARG A 168 -19.25 -2.17 -3.60
C ARG A 168 -19.85 -3.52 -3.94
N GLU A 169 -19.74 -3.97 -5.18
CA GLU A 169 -20.28 -5.26 -5.62
C GLU A 169 -19.60 -6.44 -4.93
N ARG A 170 -18.27 -6.39 -4.78
CA ARG A 170 -17.51 -7.42 -4.07
C ARG A 170 -17.96 -7.53 -2.60
N LEU A 171 -18.08 -6.39 -1.92
CA LEU A 171 -18.56 -6.36 -0.53
C LEU A 171 -19.99 -6.90 -0.42
N GLN A 172 -20.88 -6.51 -1.33
CA GLN A 172 -22.26 -7.02 -1.37
C GLN A 172 -22.30 -8.55 -1.58
N LYS A 173 -21.45 -9.09 -2.47
CA LYS A 173 -21.32 -10.54 -2.68
C LYS A 173 -20.82 -11.25 -1.44
N GLU A 174 -19.81 -10.72 -0.76
CA GLU A 174 -19.29 -11.31 0.48
C GLU A 174 -20.33 -11.29 1.61
N ILE A 175 -21.11 -10.20 1.74
CA ILE A 175 -22.23 -10.10 2.69
C ILE A 175 -23.30 -11.16 2.38
N GLN A 176 -23.69 -11.31 1.11
CA GLN A 176 -24.70 -12.28 0.70
C GLN A 176 -24.22 -13.72 0.89
N ALA A 177 -22.96 -14.01 0.58
CA ALA A 177 -22.37 -15.34 0.78
C ALA A 177 -22.37 -15.73 2.27
N LYS A 178 -22.04 -14.80 3.16
CA LYS A 178 -22.11 -15.03 4.62
C LYS A 178 -23.55 -15.21 5.11
N ARG A 179 -24.52 -14.52 4.50
CA ARG A 179 -25.95 -14.69 4.82
C ARG A 179 -26.51 -16.02 4.34
N ASN A 180 -26.07 -16.51 3.19
CA ASN A 180 -26.52 -17.78 2.59
C ASN A 180 -25.83 -19.02 3.21
N GLY A 181 -24.79 -18.85 4.03
CA GLY A 181 -24.01 -19.93 4.66
C GLY A 181 -24.42 -20.29 6.09
N ILE A 182 -25.54 -19.77 6.62
CA ILE A 182 -26.03 -20.07 7.98
C ILE A 182 -27.43 -20.70 7.92
N PRO A 183 -27.64 -21.95 8.36
CA PRO A 183 -28.97 -22.43 8.68
C PRO A 183 -29.38 -21.81 10.04
N GLY A 184 -30.28 -20.83 10.02
CA GLY A 184 -30.88 -20.27 11.22
C GLY A 184 -30.42 -18.86 11.58
N ALA A 185 -30.85 -17.88 10.80
CA ALA A 185 -31.03 -16.52 11.30
C ALA A 185 -32.35 -15.99 10.72
N SER A 186 -33.41 -16.16 11.50
CA SER A 186 -34.72 -15.57 11.25
C SER A 186 -34.60 -14.05 11.25
N TYR A 187 -34.56 -13.45 10.07
CA TYR A 187 -35.00 -12.07 9.91
C TYR A 187 -36.46 -12.13 9.46
N ILE A 188 -37.34 -11.53 10.26
CA ILE A 188 -38.71 -11.26 9.86
C ILE A 188 -38.64 -10.28 8.69
N ALA A 189 -39.14 -10.71 7.52
CA ALA A 189 -39.48 -9.79 6.46
C ALA A 189 -40.77 -9.06 6.84
N PRO A 190 -40.85 -7.72 6.81
CA PRO A 190 -42.14 -7.08 6.63
C PRO A 190 -42.50 -7.16 5.15
N PHE A 191 -43.43 -8.08 4.89
CA PHE A 191 -44.37 -8.13 3.79
C PHE A 191 -43.84 -8.15 2.35
N ALA A 192 -43.78 -9.37 1.83
CA ALA A 192 -44.20 -9.64 0.47
C ALA A 192 -45.63 -9.12 0.23
N SER A 193 -45.87 -8.43 -0.88
CA SER A 193 -47.18 -8.45 -1.53
C SER A 193 -47.01 -9.14 -2.88
N THR A 194 -47.46 -10.39 -2.88
CA THR A 194 -48.20 -11.07 -3.94
C THR A 194 -47.64 -11.01 -5.37
N MET A 195 -47.11 -12.15 -5.79
CA MET A 195 -47.15 -12.62 -7.17
C MET A 195 -48.56 -12.47 -7.74
N SER A 196 -48.68 -12.00 -8.98
CA SER A 196 -49.72 -12.49 -9.88
C SER A 196 -49.22 -12.57 -11.31
N THR A 197 -49.32 -13.79 -11.79
CA THR A 197 -49.10 -14.31 -13.12
C THR A 197 -50.08 -13.75 -14.14
N ALA A 198 -49.62 -13.49 -15.36
CA ALA A 198 -50.27 -13.80 -16.64
C ALA A 198 -49.49 -13.04 -17.73
N THR A 199 -48.75 -13.74 -18.59
CA THR A 199 -49.26 -14.19 -19.90
C THR A 199 -49.94 -13.06 -20.66
N THR A 200 -49.31 -12.57 -21.73
CA THR A 200 -49.86 -12.59 -23.10
C THR A 200 -48.84 -11.97 -24.06
N GLN A 201 -48.56 -12.75 -25.11
CA GLN A 201 -47.96 -12.36 -26.38
C GLN A 201 -48.41 -10.97 -26.87
N TYR A 202 -47.64 -10.32 -27.73
CA TYR A 202 -48.00 -10.14 -29.16
C TYR A 202 -47.09 -9.07 -29.81
N TYR A 203 -46.42 -9.51 -30.90
CA TYR A 203 -46.17 -8.80 -32.17
C TYR A 203 -45.44 -7.44 -32.14
N LEU A 204 -44.22 -7.38 -32.73
CA LEU A 204 -43.97 -6.92 -34.10
C LEU A 204 -44.59 -5.54 -34.39
N LEU A 205 -43.75 -4.56 -34.69
CA LEU A 205 -43.77 -3.92 -36.01
C LEU A 205 -42.46 -3.15 -36.24
N GLN A 206 -41.99 -3.28 -37.48
CA GLN A 206 -40.93 -2.50 -38.11
C GLN A 206 -41.23 -1.00 -38.08
N PHE A 207 -40.22 -0.20 -38.43
CA PHE A 207 -40.21 0.88 -39.43
C PHE A 207 -39.13 1.89 -38.98
N THR A 208 -37.93 1.76 -39.56
CA THR A 208 -37.34 2.59 -40.62
C THR A 208 -36.54 3.75 -40.06
#